data_AF-A0A8J5CZH1-F1
#
_entry.id   AF-A0A8J5CZH1-F1
#
_cell.length_a   1.000
_cell.length_b   1.000
_cell.length_c   1.000
_cell.angle_alpha   90.00
_cell.angle_beta   90.00
_cell.angle_gamma   90.00
#
_symmetry.space_group_name_H-M   'P 1'
#
loop_
_entity.id
_entity.type
_entity.pdbx_description
1 polymer ?
#
loop_
_entity_poly.entity_id
_entity_poly.type
_entity_poly.pdbx_seq_one_letter_code
_entity_poly.pdbx_strand_id
1 'polypeptide(L)'
;MSQLFHLQQNLPFPESFKKTCEACCAIWMRARIPTQRLDSCVRKLEKLMREYQNLKKSRKRGDTQARIFQDSLGDLFDIRAGDALAQMTFEEDRVFYQMQREDVTSCSMSGPDLVTAGRESWKRLRQEQD
;
A
#
# COMPACT_ATOMS: atom_id res chain seq x y z
N MET A 1 2.27 11.86 -5.55
CA MET A 1 1.78 10.71 -6.35
C MET A 1 0.26 10.62 -6.19
N SER A 2 -0.50 11.14 -7.16
CA SER A 2 -1.98 11.12 -7.14
C SER A 2 -2.48 9.82 -7.78
N GLN A 3 -2.75 8.78 -6.99
CA GLN A 3 -3.13 7.44 -7.47
C GLN A 3 -4.63 7.24 -7.72
N LEU A 4 -5.30 8.20 -8.38
CA LEU A 4 -6.67 7.98 -8.86
C LEU A 4 -6.72 8.19 -10.37
N PHE A 5 -6.43 7.11 -11.11
CA PHE A 5 -6.44 7.06 -12.56
C PHE A 5 -7.75 7.57 -13.18
N HIS A 6 -8.88 7.48 -12.46
CA HIS A 6 -10.18 8.01 -12.86
C HIS A 6 -10.15 9.51 -13.21
N LEU A 7 -9.42 10.32 -12.44
CA LEU A 7 -9.35 11.78 -12.66
C LEU A 7 -8.37 12.18 -13.76
N GLN A 8 -7.35 11.36 -14.03
CA GLN A 8 -6.30 11.68 -15.01
C GLN A 8 -6.54 11.07 -16.40
N GLN A 9 -7.23 9.94 -16.48
CA GLN A 9 -7.36 9.15 -17.73
C GLN A 9 -8.81 9.02 -18.21
N ASN A 10 -9.77 9.67 -17.53
CA ASN A 10 -11.20 9.63 -17.83
C ASN A 10 -11.76 8.20 -17.99
N LEU A 11 -11.19 7.25 -17.24
CA LEU A 11 -11.56 5.84 -17.33
C LEU A 11 -12.84 5.53 -16.55
N PRO A 12 -13.64 4.55 -17.00
CA PRO A 12 -14.77 4.03 -16.22
C PRO A 12 -14.31 3.55 -14.84
N PHE A 13 -15.16 3.74 -13.83
CA PHE A 13 -14.85 3.37 -12.44
C PHE A 13 -14.25 1.95 -12.27
N PRO A 14 -14.80 0.88 -12.89
CA PRO A 14 -14.25 -0.46 -12.72
C PRO A 14 -12.81 -0.60 -13.22
N GLU A 15 -12.51 -0.01 -14.38
CA GLU A 15 -11.18 -0.08 -14.98
C GLU A 15 -10.18 0.78 -14.19
N SER A 16 -10.60 1.94 -13.69
CA SER A 16 -9.77 2.75 -12.81
C SER A 16 -9.44 2.03 -11.50
N PHE A 17 -10.41 1.35 -10.87
CA PHE A 17 -10.14 0.64 -9.62
C PHE A 17 -9.14 -0.48 -9.84
N LYS A 18 -9.31 -1.25 -10.93
CA LYS A 18 -8.37 -2.30 -11.29
C LYS A 18 -6.95 -1.76 -11.46
N LYS A 19 -6.76 -0.68 -12.24
CA LYS A 19 -5.44 -0.06 -12.44
C LYS A 19 -4.83 0.49 -11.14
N THR A 20 -5.64 1.12 -10.29
CA THR A 20 -5.16 1.57 -8.97
C THR A 20 -4.70 0.38 -8.12
N CYS A 21 -5.50 -0.69 -8.04
CA CYS A 21 -5.12 -1.90 -7.31
C CYS A 21 -3.85 -2.55 -7.87
N GLU A 22 -3.71 -2.64 -9.19
CA GLU A 22 -2.51 -3.18 -9.83
C GLU A 22 -1.26 -2.37 -9.49
N ALA A 23 -1.36 -1.04 -9.53
CA ALA A 23 -0.27 -0.14 -9.16
C ALA A 23 0.10 -0.29 -7.68
N CYS A 24 -0.88 -0.40 -6.79
CA CYS A 24 -0.63 -0.67 -5.38
C CYS A 24 0.03 -2.05 -5.20
N CYS A 25 -0.52 -3.11 -5.78
CA CYS A 25 0.05 -4.46 -5.70
C CYS A 25 1.51 -4.47 -6.18
N ALA A 26 1.85 -3.76 -7.25
CA ALA A 26 3.22 -3.66 -7.75
C ALA A 26 4.19 -3.03 -6.72
N ILE A 27 3.75 -2.04 -5.94
CA ILE A 27 4.55 -1.43 -4.88
C ILE A 27 4.82 -2.44 -3.76
N TRP A 28 3.78 -3.16 -3.32
CA TRP A 28 3.91 -4.16 -2.26
C TRP A 28 4.75 -5.37 -2.68
N MET A 29 4.60 -5.83 -3.93
CA MET A 29 5.44 -6.90 -4.50
C MET A 29 6.92 -6.50 -4.58
N ARG A 30 7.24 -5.23 -4.89
CA ARG A 30 8.62 -4.72 -4.85
C ARG A 30 9.21 -4.77 -3.45
N ALA A 31 8.40 -4.54 -2.43
CA ALA A 31 8.77 -4.72 -1.03
C ALA A 31 8.72 -6.20 -0.57
N ARG A 32 8.44 -7.15 -1.48
CA ARG A 32 8.28 -8.58 -1.20
C ARG A 32 7.23 -8.89 -0.14
N ILE A 33 6.26 -7.99 0.05
CA ILE A 33 5.16 -8.20 0.97
C ILE A 33 4.02 -8.88 0.20
N PRO A 34 3.57 -10.08 0.63
CA PRO A 34 2.47 -10.78 -0.01
C PRO A 34 1.17 -9.96 0.04
N THR A 35 0.54 -9.78 -1.11
CA THR A 35 -0.73 -9.05 -1.23
C THR A 35 -1.91 -10.00 -1.31
N GLN A 36 -3.08 -9.54 -0.88
CA GLN A 36 -4.33 -10.23 -1.18
C GLN A 36 -4.59 -10.26 -2.70
N ARG A 37 -5.54 -11.09 -3.12
CA ARG A 37 -5.92 -11.19 -4.53
C ARG A 37 -6.43 -9.84 -5.05
N LEU A 38 -6.12 -9.54 -6.31
CA LEU A 38 -6.53 -8.28 -6.96
C LEU A 38 -8.04 -8.06 -6.91
N ASP A 39 -8.84 -9.12 -7.08
CA ASP A 39 -10.29 -9.04 -7.00
C ASP A 39 -10.79 -8.63 -5.61
N SER A 40 -10.13 -9.07 -4.53
CA SER A 40 -10.44 -8.62 -3.17
C SER A 40 -10.09 -7.14 -2.97
N CYS A 41 -8.95 -6.69 -3.49
CA CYS A 41 -8.57 -5.26 -3.46
C CYS A 41 -9.61 -4.38 -4.17
N VAL A 42 -10.03 -4.78 -5.37
CA VAL A 42 -11.02 -4.03 -6.16
C VAL A 42 -12.36 -3.98 -5.44
N ARG A 43 -12.82 -5.09 -4.85
CA ARG A 43 -14.06 -5.12 -4.06
C ARG A 43 -14.02 -4.18 -2.85
N LYS A 44 -12.88 -4.10 -2.15
CA LYS A 44 -12.68 -3.17 -1.01
C LYS A 44 -12.82 -1.71 -1.47
N LEU A 45 -12.15 -1.36 -2.58
CA LEU A 45 -12.22 -0.02 -3.16
C LEU A 45 -13.62 0.34 -3.66
N GLU A 46 -14.32 -0.59 -4.31
CA GLU A 46 -15.71 -0.37 -4.73
C GLU A 46 -16.64 -0.13 -3.54
N LYS A 47 -16.46 -0.88 -2.44
CA LYS A 47 -17.26 -0.71 -1.23
C LYS A 47 -17.05 0.69 -0.64
N LEU A 48 -15.80 1.12 -0.49
CA LEU A 48 -15.47 2.46 0.01
C LEU A 48 -16.02 3.57 -0.88
N MET A 49 -15.98 3.39 -2.21
CA MET A 49 -16.58 4.35 -3.13
C MET A 49 -18.10 4.44 -2.96
N ARG A 50 -18.80 3.31 -2.78
CA ARG A 50 -20.25 3.29 -2.53
C ARG A 50 -20.58 3.98 -1.20
N GLU A 51 -19.82 3.70 -0.15
CA GLU A 51 -19.96 4.38 1.15
C GLU A 51 -19.77 5.89 1.00
N TYR A 52 -18.73 6.34 0.30
CA TYR A 52 -18.51 7.75 -0.03
C TYR A 52 -19.68 8.38 -0.79
N GLN A 53 -20.21 7.70 -1.82
CA GLN A 53 -21.36 8.19 -2.59
C GLN A 53 -22.62 8.32 -1.73
N ASN A 54 -22.86 7.36 -0.82
CA ASN A 54 -23.97 7.41 0.12
C ASN A 54 -23.82 8.58 1.10
N LEU A 55 -22.62 8.79 1.64
CA LEU A 55 -22.31 9.92 2.52
C LEU A 55 -22.49 11.27 1.82
N LYS A 56 -22.01 11.36 0.57
CA LYS A 56 -22.17 12.56 -0.27
C LYS A 56 -23.65 12.88 -0.50
N LYS A 57 -24.50 11.88 -0.70
CA LYS A 57 -25.97 12.04 -0.83
C LYS A 57 -26.63 12.39 0.51
N SER A 58 -26.15 11.84 1.62
CA SER A 58 -26.70 12.06 2.96
C SER A 58 -26.08 13.25 3.69
N ARG A 59 -25.60 14.27 2.97
CA ARG A 59 -24.81 15.42 3.47
C ARG A 59 -25.43 16.19 4.68
N LYS A 60 -26.71 15.96 4.99
CA LYS A 60 -27.43 16.56 6.13
C LYS A 60 -27.42 15.70 7.41
N ARG A 61 -27.00 14.44 7.35
CA ARG A 61 -26.97 13.51 8.50
C ARG A 61 -25.55 13.46 9.09
N GLY A 62 -25.33 14.29 10.11
CA GLY A 62 -24.31 14.11 11.17
C GLY A 62 -22.84 13.97 10.75
N ASP A 63 -22.00 14.87 11.28
CA ASP A 63 -20.53 14.85 11.17
C ASP A 63 -19.88 13.51 11.60
N THR A 64 -20.53 12.76 12.49
CA THR A 64 -20.02 11.50 13.03
C THR A 64 -19.77 10.42 11.98
N GLN A 65 -20.67 10.23 11.01
CA GLN A 65 -20.50 9.18 9.99
C GLN A 65 -19.40 9.54 9.00
N ALA A 66 -19.21 10.84 8.73
CA ALA A 66 -18.11 11.32 7.91
C ALA A 66 -16.77 11.12 8.61
N ARG A 67 -16.69 11.36 9.92
CA ARG A 67 -15.49 11.08 10.73
C ARG A 67 -15.14 9.59 10.75
N ILE A 68 -16.12 8.71 10.99
CA ILE A 68 -15.91 7.24 10.93
C ILE A 68 -15.39 6.82 9.55
N PHE A 69 -15.91 7.42 8.47
CA PHE A 69 -15.42 7.15 7.12
C PHE A 69 -14.00 7.69 6.90
N GLN A 70 -13.65 8.85 7.43
CA GLN A 70 -12.28 9.39 7.34
C GLN A 70 -11.29 8.49 8.08
N ASP A 71 -11.64 8.02 9.27
CA ASP A 71 -10.80 7.13 10.08
C ASP A 71 -10.55 5.80 9.35
N SER A 72 -11.55 5.28 8.61
CA SER A 72 -11.40 4.03 7.84
C SER A 72 -10.49 4.16 6.60
N LEU A 73 -10.17 5.39 6.16
CA LEU A 73 -9.26 5.63 5.03
C LEU A 73 -7.79 5.41 5.40
N GLY A 74 -7.43 5.37 6.68
CA GLY A 74 -6.06 5.07 7.11
C GLY A 74 -5.54 3.73 6.55
N ASP A 75 -6.43 2.74 6.49
CA ASP A 75 -6.13 1.39 6.01
C ASP A 75 -6.52 1.17 4.53
N LEU A 76 -6.75 2.25 3.77
CA LEU A 76 -7.21 2.17 2.38
C LEU A 76 -6.25 1.35 1.51
N PHE A 77 -4.96 1.62 1.63
CA PHE A 77 -3.90 0.97 0.84
C PHE A 77 -3.25 -0.21 1.56
N ASP A 78 -3.81 -0.64 2.69
CA ASP A 78 -3.43 -1.88 3.35
C ASP A 78 -4.05 -3.06 2.59
N ILE A 79 -3.26 -3.64 1.69
CA ILE A 79 -3.67 -4.70 0.76
C ILE A 79 -2.90 -6.00 0.97
N ARG A 80 -2.27 -6.18 2.13
CA ARG A 80 -1.56 -7.42 2.47
C ARG A 80 -2.49 -8.63 2.48
N ALA A 81 -1.91 -9.80 2.27
CA ALA A 81 -2.58 -11.05 2.62
C ALA A 81 -2.76 -11.15 4.15
N GLY A 82 -3.83 -11.81 4.62
CA GLY A 82 -4.08 -11.96 6.06
C GLY A 82 -2.94 -12.67 6.81
N ASP A 83 -2.26 -13.56 6.10
CA ASP A 83 -1.11 -14.37 6.52
C ASP A 83 0.22 -13.88 5.90
N ALA A 84 0.31 -12.61 5.50
CA ALA A 84 1.48 -12.06 4.83
C ALA A 84 2.80 -12.32 5.59
N LEU A 85 2.80 -12.18 6.92
CA LEU A 85 3.98 -12.46 7.77
C LEU A 85 4.47 -13.92 7.65
N ALA A 86 3.54 -14.88 7.59
CA ALA A 86 3.89 -16.29 7.44
C ALA A 86 4.43 -16.61 6.04
N GLN A 87 3.92 -15.91 5.01
CA GLN A 87 4.33 -16.10 3.62
C GLN A 87 5.65 -15.41 3.26
N MET A 88 6.06 -14.35 3.97
CA MET A 88 7.36 -13.71 3.75
C MET A 88 8.48 -14.70 4.04
N THR A 89 9.49 -14.80 3.17
CA THR A 89 10.57 -15.81 3.32
C THR A 89 11.78 -15.28 4.08
N PHE A 90 12.06 -13.98 3.94
CA PHE A 90 13.22 -13.32 4.54
C PHE A 90 12.86 -12.75 5.90
N GLU A 91 13.69 -13.01 6.90
CA GLU A 91 13.43 -12.57 8.27
C GLU A 91 13.63 -11.06 8.43
N GLU A 92 14.58 -10.48 7.70
CA GLU A 92 14.83 -9.04 7.69
C GLU A 92 13.61 -8.27 7.17
N ASP A 93 13.01 -8.74 6.06
CA ASP A 93 11.81 -8.13 5.48
C ASP A 93 10.61 -8.25 6.44
N ARG A 94 10.50 -9.36 7.19
CA ARG A 94 9.46 -9.56 8.22
C ARG A 94 9.64 -8.61 9.40
N VAL A 95 10.86 -8.50 9.93
CA VAL A 95 11.20 -7.63 11.06
C VAL A 95 10.99 -6.16 10.67
N PHE A 96 11.45 -5.75 9.50
CA PHE A 96 11.23 -4.40 8.98
C PHE A 96 9.74 -4.10 8.82
N TYR A 97 8.97 -5.05 8.27
CA TYR A 97 7.54 -4.91 8.14
C TYR A 97 6.82 -4.82 9.50
N GLN A 98 7.26 -5.56 10.51
CA GLN A 98 6.74 -5.49 11.87
C GLN A 98 7.05 -4.13 12.52
N MET A 99 8.27 -3.63 12.37
CA MET A 99 8.66 -2.29 12.83
C MET A 99 7.78 -1.21 12.19
N GLN A 100 7.42 -1.33 10.91
CA GLN A 100 6.54 -0.36 10.24
C GLN A 100 5.15 -0.31 10.87
N ARG A 101 4.68 -1.42 11.46
CA ARG A 101 3.36 -1.49 12.11
C ARG A 101 3.37 -0.95 13.52
N GLU A 102 4.49 -1.08 14.21
CA GLU A 102 4.66 -0.55 15.57
C GLU A 102 4.93 0.95 15.53
N ASP A 103 5.85 1.39 14.67
CA ASP A 103 6.20 2.79 14.48
C ASP A 103 6.73 3.04 13.07
N VAL A 104 5.92 3.68 12.24
CA VAL A 104 6.29 4.10 10.88
C VAL A 104 7.49 5.06 10.85
N THR A 105 7.78 5.78 11.95
CA THR A 105 8.91 6.71 12.03
C THR A 105 10.24 6.03 12.33
N SER A 106 10.20 4.83 12.92
CA SER A 106 11.38 4.01 13.23
C SER A 106 12.01 3.34 12.01
N CYS A 107 11.25 3.22 10.91
CA CYS A 107 11.63 2.45 9.72
C CYS A 107 12.45 3.21 8.68
N SER A 108 13.14 4.28 9.09
CA SER A 108 14.04 4.99 8.19
C SER A 108 15.38 4.25 8.09
N MET A 109 15.90 4.05 6.88
CA MET A 109 17.31 3.70 6.71
C MET A 109 18.15 4.91 7.13
N SER A 110 18.44 5.00 8.42
CA SER A 110 19.24 6.06 9.01
C SER A 110 20.62 5.52 9.36
N GLY A 111 21.63 6.40 9.28
CA GLY A 111 23.01 6.17 9.75
C GLY A 111 23.66 4.86 9.25
N PRO A 112 23.69 3.78 10.05
CA PRO A 112 24.36 2.52 9.70
C PRO A 112 23.84 1.85 8.43
N ASP A 113 22.54 1.90 8.16
CA ASP A 113 21.93 1.19 7.02
C ASP A 113 22.32 1.83 5.69
N LEU A 114 22.47 3.16 5.64
CA LEU A 114 22.98 3.88 4.45
C LEU A 114 24.42 3.48 4.13
N VAL A 115 25.25 3.29 5.15
CA VAL A 115 26.64 2.87 4.97
C VAL A 115 26.71 1.43 4.45
N THR A 116 25.87 0.55 4.99
CA THR A 116 25.79 -0.86 4.57
C THR A 116 25.23 -0.99 3.16
N ALA A 117 24.13 -0.29 2.84
CA ALA A 117 23.55 -0.25 1.50
C ALA A 117 24.54 0.31 0.45
N GLY A 118 25.32 1.33 0.82
CA GLY A 118 26.43 1.81 0.01
C GLY A 118 27.46 0.71 -0.25
N ARG A 119 27.94 0.03 0.80
CA ARG A 119 28.93 -1.05 0.65
C ARG A 119 28.42 -2.21 -0.22
N GLU A 120 27.13 -2.55 -0.15
CA GLU A 120 26.54 -3.59 -0.98
C GLU A 120 26.43 -3.21 -2.45
N SER A 121 26.06 -1.96 -2.76
CA SER A 121 26.00 -1.49 -4.14
C SER A 121 27.39 -1.50 -4.82
N TRP A 122 28.44 -1.13 -4.08
CA TRP A 122 29.83 -1.24 -4.54
C TRP A 122 30.31 -2.68 -4.77
N LYS A 123 29.74 -3.66 -4.06
CA LYS A 123 30.05 -5.09 -4.28
C LYS A 123 29.35 -5.61 -5.52
N ARG A 124 28.10 -5.22 -5.76
CA ARG A 124 27.34 -5.60 -6.97
C ARG A 124 27.97 -5.05 -8.25
N LEU A 125 28.39 -3.78 -8.23
CA LEU A 125 29.11 -3.16 -9.36
C LEU A 125 30.43 -3.85 -9.71
N ARG A 126 31.09 -4.45 -8.73
CA ARG A 126 32.32 -5.23 -8.97
C ARG A 126 32.02 -6.58 -9.63
N GLN A 127 30.96 -7.26 -9.20
CA GLN A 127 30.56 -8.55 -9.78
C GLN A 127 29.98 -8.46 -11.20
N GLU A 128 29.53 -7.27 -11.64
CA GLU A 128 29.07 -7.04 -13.01
C GLU A 128 30.21 -6.71 -13.99
N GLN A 129 31.43 -6.45 -13.51
CA GLN A 129 32.61 -6.16 -14.36
C GLN A 129 33.57 -7.35 -14.52
N ASP A 130 33.31 -8.48 -13.87
CA ASP A 130 33.97 -9.77 -14.08
C ASP A 130 33.11 -10.68 -14.98
#